data_AF-A0A832SZS2-F1
#
_entry.id   AF-A0A832SZS2-F1
#
_cell.length_a   1.000
_cell.length_b   1.000
_cell.length_c   1.000
_cell.angle_alpha   90.00
_cell.angle_beta   90.00
_cell.angle_gamma   90.00
#
_symmetry.space_group_name_H-M   'P 1'
#
loop_
_entity.id
_entity.type
_entity.pdbx_description
1 polymer ?
#
loop_
_entity_poly.entity_id
_entity_poly.type
_entity_poly.pdbx_seq_one_letter_code
_entity_poly.pdbx_strand_id
1 'polypeptide(L)'
;MTGDIVEFTLKLGGLEVGEAPKELREDQIAIFLARVSNTVRHEIPKYLQERIDVDRMLKELTINGALEEKLKKLKSPGTSRKINSYILEDDRKLKKLLLDVAKVILVWNTLKDDLPIDFPVGKISELKITPRYKEDHINFTAKYGRWIVVKRLIIDEKTPKLDIARLLASINETAVNKIPEFAGIDIGRIREHFRDFKKVKKEEEIKRLMEKFRSFKPTNELEVRYAISEMISKLGLSIDIPSKNLEKYLEKTG
;
A
#
# COMPACT_ATOMS: atom_id res chain seq x y z
N MET A 1 14.18 -19.76 -24.70
CA MET A 1 14.12 -19.52 -23.24
C MET A 1 14.21 -18.02 -23.01
N THR A 2 13.08 -17.38 -22.74
CA THR A 2 12.90 -15.92 -22.68
C THR A 2 13.27 -15.35 -21.30
N GLY A 3 14.47 -14.75 -21.17
CA GLY A 3 14.81 -13.51 -20.41
C GLY A 3 14.66 -13.44 -18.87
N ASP A 4 15.41 -12.54 -18.22
CA ASP A 4 15.33 -12.24 -16.77
C ASP A 4 14.06 -11.39 -16.45
N ILE A 5 12.94 -12.09 -16.26
CA ILE A 5 11.56 -11.59 -16.24
C ILE A 5 11.27 -10.53 -15.16
N VAL A 6 10.51 -9.50 -15.50
CA VAL A 6 9.64 -8.79 -14.54
C VAL A 6 8.37 -8.38 -15.28
N GLU A 7 7.21 -8.73 -14.76
CA GLU A 7 5.92 -8.43 -15.37
C GLU A 7 4.81 -8.40 -14.32
N PHE A 8 3.76 -7.66 -14.63
CA PHE A 8 2.54 -7.62 -13.87
C PHE A 8 1.36 -7.61 -14.84
N THR A 9 0.38 -8.48 -14.61
CA THR A 9 -0.91 -8.46 -15.30
C THR A 9 -2.04 -8.64 -14.30
N LEU A 10 -3.10 -7.89 -14.51
CA LEU A 10 -4.30 -7.92 -13.69
C LEU A 10 -5.51 -7.90 -14.62
N LYS A 11 -6.32 -8.94 -14.53
CA LYS A 11 -7.59 -9.04 -15.21
C LYS A 11 -8.66 -9.39 -14.18
N LEU A 12 -9.54 -8.44 -13.87
CA LEU A 12 -10.57 -8.58 -12.85
C LEU A 12 -11.85 -7.87 -13.28
N GLY A 13 -12.86 -8.66 -13.66
CA GLY A 13 -14.09 -8.13 -14.24
C GLY A 13 -13.80 -7.29 -15.49
N GLY A 14 -14.16 -6.01 -15.47
CA GLY A 14 -13.91 -5.07 -16.58
C GLY A 14 -12.53 -4.41 -16.57
N LEU A 15 -11.70 -4.64 -15.55
CA LEU A 15 -10.36 -4.05 -15.48
C LEU A 15 -9.33 -5.01 -16.08
N GLU A 16 -8.61 -4.55 -17.09
CA GLU A 16 -7.50 -5.28 -17.70
C GLU A 16 -6.29 -4.36 -17.86
N VAL A 17 -5.23 -4.64 -17.11
CA VAL A 17 -3.98 -3.86 -17.14
C VAL A 17 -2.77 -4.78 -17.10
N GLY A 18 -1.67 -4.34 -17.71
CA GLY A 18 -0.45 -5.13 -17.69
C GLY A 18 0.76 -4.36 -18.18
N GLU A 19 1.90 -4.61 -17.55
CA GLU A 19 3.15 -3.94 -17.89
C GLU A 19 4.34 -4.87 -17.59
N ALA A 20 5.43 -4.65 -18.32
CA ALA A 20 6.77 -5.14 -18.01
C ALA A 20 7.74 -3.97 -18.15
N PRO A 21 8.91 -3.97 -17.46
CA PRO A 21 9.92 -2.96 -17.68
C PRO A 21 10.32 -2.90 -19.15
N LYS A 22 10.55 -1.69 -19.66
CA LYS A 22 11.04 -1.49 -21.04
C LYS A 22 12.40 -2.16 -21.24
N GLU A 23 13.25 -2.08 -20.22
CA GLU A 23 14.57 -2.67 -20.17
C GLU A 23 14.83 -3.24 -18.77
N LEU A 24 15.65 -4.27 -18.69
CA LEU A 24 16.07 -4.90 -17.44
C LEU A 24 17.24 -4.14 -16.82
N ARG A 25 17.03 -2.86 -16.54
CA ARG A 25 17.92 -2.01 -15.77
C ARG A 25 17.28 -1.70 -14.42
N GLU A 26 18.11 -1.52 -13.40
CA GLU A 26 17.63 -1.33 -12.02
C GLU A 26 16.68 -0.12 -11.89
N ASP A 27 17.00 1.01 -12.55
CA ASP A 27 16.16 2.20 -12.59
C ASP A 27 14.76 1.93 -13.17
N GLN A 28 14.71 1.17 -14.28
CA GLN A 28 13.46 0.81 -14.94
C GLN A 28 12.64 -0.21 -14.12
N ILE A 29 13.31 -1.14 -13.45
CA ILE A 29 12.67 -2.09 -12.53
C ILE A 29 12.08 -1.35 -11.33
N ALA A 30 12.79 -0.36 -10.75
CA ALA A 30 12.27 0.45 -9.67
C ALA A 30 11.02 1.23 -10.08
N ILE A 31 11.02 1.87 -11.26
CA ILE A 31 9.86 2.59 -11.80
C ILE A 31 8.69 1.63 -12.02
N PHE A 32 8.95 0.47 -12.64
CA PHE A 32 7.93 -0.56 -12.85
C PHE A 32 7.31 -1.03 -11.53
N LEU A 33 8.12 -1.37 -10.52
CA LEU A 33 7.63 -1.79 -9.21
C LEU A 33 6.84 -0.68 -8.50
N ALA A 34 7.27 0.57 -8.63
CA ALA A 34 6.56 1.73 -8.10
C ALA A 34 5.16 1.89 -8.74
N ARG A 35 5.06 1.67 -10.07
CA ARG A 35 3.78 1.66 -10.80
C ARG A 35 2.91 0.47 -10.39
N VAL A 36 3.48 -0.72 -10.20
CA VAL A 36 2.76 -1.90 -9.67
C VAL A 36 2.19 -1.58 -8.29
N SER A 37 3.01 -1.05 -7.36
CA SER A 37 2.57 -0.64 -6.01
C SER A 37 1.39 0.33 -6.06
N ASN A 38 1.51 1.40 -6.84
CA ASN A 38 0.43 2.37 -7.02
C ASN A 38 -0.84 1.71 -7.55
N THR A 39 -0.72 0.82 -8.54
CA THR A 39 -1.85 0.15 -9.19
C THR A 39 -2.59 -0.74 -8.21
N VAL A 40 -1.89 -1.68 -7.56
CA VAL A 40 -2.53 -2.63 -6.65
C VAL A 40 -3.09 -1.94 -5.41
N ARG A 41 -2.43 -0.90 -4.88
CA ARG A 41 -2.93 -0.15 -3.70
C ARG A 41 -4.30 0.45 -3.94
N HIS A 42 -4.55 0.98 -5.13
CA HIS A 42 -5.84 1.57 -5.48
C HIS A 42 -6.95 0.54 -5.70
N GLU A 43 -6.59 -0.69 -6.02
CA GLU A 43 -7.55 -1.76 -6.26
C GLU A 43 -7.99 -2.45 -4.96
N ILE A 44 -7.10 -2.60 -3.96
CA ILE A 44 -7.39 -3.30 -2.70
C ILE A 44 -8.73 -2.89 -2.04
N PRO A 45 -9.07 -1.59 -1.88
CA PRO A 45 -10.31 -1.18 -1.20
C PRO A 45 -11.59 -1.83 -1.75
N LYS A 46 -11.66 -2.04 -3.07
CA LYS A 46 -12.83 -2.62 -3.75
C LYS A 46 -13.13 -4.06 -3.30
N TYR A 47 -12.10 -4.77 -2.84
CA TYR A 47 -12.16 -6.18 -2.49
C TYR A 47 -12.30 -6.42 -0.97
N LEU A 48 -12.51 -5.36 -0.18
CA LEU A 48 -12.68 -5.44 1.27
C LEU A 48 -14.14 -5.33 1.74
N GLN A 49 -15.06 -4.97 0.82
CA GLN A 49 -16.46 -4.63 1.14
C GLN A 49 -17.22 -5.70 1.92
N GLU A 50 -16.86 -6.97 1.76
CA GLU A 50 -17.49 -8.09 2.47
C GLU A 50 -17.24 -8.08 3.98
N ARG A 51 -16.17 -7.41 4.44
CA ARG A 51 -15.75 -7.36 5.85
C ARG A 51 -15.56 -5.96 6.40
N ILE A 52 -15.40 -4.97 5.53
CA ILE A 52 -15.24 -3.56 5.87
C ILE A 52 -16.11 -2.78 4.89
N ASP A 53 -17.12 -2.06 5.36
CA ASP A 53 -17.92 -1.13 4.55
C ASP A 53 -17.08 0.11 4.22
N VAL A 54 -16.18 -0.04 3.24
CA VAL A 54 -15.18 0.97 2.90
C VAL A 54 -15.83 2.21 2.32
N ASP A 55 -16.85 2.04 1.49
CA ASP A 55 -17.49 3.16 0.79
C ASP A 55 -18.21 4.07 1.79
N ARG A 56 -18.99 3.48 2.70
CA ARG A 56 -19.64 4.24 3.76
C ARG A 56 -18.63 4.84 4.72
N MET A 57 -17.58 4.09 5.09
CA MET A 57 -16.51 4.59 5.96
C MET A 57 -15.86 5.85 5.38
N LEU A 58 -15.46 5.82 4.10
CA LEU A 58 -14.78 6.96 3.47
C LEU A 58 -15.73 8.15 3.23
N LYS A 59 -17.02 7.89 3.00
CA LYS A 59 -18.05 8.93 2.88
C LYS A 59 -18.34 9.62 4.21
N GLU A 60 -18.52 8.86 5.30
CA GLU A 60 -18.96 9.38 6.60
C GLU A 60 -17.80 9.85 7.49
N LEU A 61 -16.61 9.24 7.39
CA LEU A 61 -15.44 9.60 8.18
C LEU A 61 -14.50 10.59 7.47
N THR A 62 -15.05 11.73 7.07
CA THR A 62 -14.23 12.80 6.49
C THR A 62 -13.40 13.49 7.58
N ILE A 63 -12.08 13.56 7.40
CA ILE A 63 -11.15 14.24 8.31
C ILE A 63 -10.61 15.50 7.63
N ASN A 64 -11.17 16.65 8.02
CA ASN A 64 -10.78 17.97 7.52
C ASN A 64 -9.81 18.68 8.48
N GLY A 65 -9.17 19.74 7.96
CA GLY A 65 -8.24 20.60 8.68
C GLY A 65 -6.87 20.66 8.01
N ALA A 66 -5.94 21.38 8.63
CA ALA A 66 -4.54 21.36 8.22
C ALA A 66 -3.94 19.95 8.37
N LEU A 67 -2.84 19.66 7.67
CA LEU A 67 -2.20 18.35 7.65
C LEU A 67 -1.87 17.84 9.07
N GLU A 68 -1.35 18.70 9.94
CA GLU A 68 -1.03 18.40 11.34
C GLU A 68 -2.28 17.97 12.13
N GLU A 69 -3.42 18.64 11.89
CA GLU A 69 -4.71 18.28 12.51
C GLU A 69 -5.25 16.95 11.97
N LYS A 70 -5.14 16.73 10.66
CA LYS A 70 -5.50 15.46 10.02
C LYS A 70 -4.72 14.30 10.65
N LEU A 71 -3.40 14.43 10.77
CA LEU A 71 -2.53 13.44 11.43
C LEU A 71 -2.91 13.20 12.90
N LYS A 72 -3.18 14.27 13.65
CA LYS A 72 -3.63 14.19 15.06
C LYS A 72 -4.95 13.41 15.19
N LYS A 73 -5.92 13.70 14.31
CA LYS A 73 -7.23 13.02 14.27
C LYS A 73 -7.09 11.56 13.84
N LEU A 74 -6.33 11.25 12.80
CA LEU A 74 -6.12 9.89 12.28
C LEU A 74 -5.53 8.93 13.32
N LYS A 75 -4.59 9.39 14.15
CA LYS A 75 -4.01 8.55 15.21
C LYS A 75 -4.89 8.41 16.46
N SER A 76 -5.94 9.21 16.58
CA SER A 76 -6.73 9.29 17.81
C SER A 76 -7.49 7.98 18.09
N PRO A 77 -7.66 7.58 19.36
CA PRO A 77 -8.53 6.45 19.71
C PRO A 77 -9.97 6.64 19.25
N GLY A 78 -10.45 7.88 19.19
CA GLY A 78 -11.80 8.21 18.71
C GLY A 78 -12.01 7.78 17.26
N THR A 79 -11.03 8.02 16.39
CA THR A 79 -11.06 7.56 14.99
C THR A 79 -11.08 6.04 14.90
N SER A 80 -10.25 5.33 15.67
CA SER A 80 -10.30 3.86 15.72
C SER A 80 -11.67 3.33 16.16
N ARG A 81 -12.32 3.96 17.14
CA ARG A 81 -13.67 3.57 17.57
C ARG A 81 -14.72 3.81 16.48
N LYS A 82 -14.60 4.92 15.74
CA LYS A 82 -15.47 5.20 14.60
C LYS A 82 -15.26 4.19 13.47
N ILE A 83 -14.02 3.84 13.14
CA ILE A 83 -13.74 2.83 12.10
C ILE A 83 -14.39 1.48 12.44
N ASN A 84 -14.40 1.08 13.73
CA ASN A 84 -14.99 -0.19 14.15
C ASN A 84 -16.48 -0.36 13.79
N SER A 85 -17.25 0.72 13.62
CA SER A 85 -18.67 0.62 13.23
C SER A 85 -18.88 0.24 11.76
N TYR A 86 -17.81 0.24 10.96
CA TYR A 86 -17.83 -0.15 9.55
C TYR A 86 -17.23 -1.54 9.33
N ILE A 87 -16.79 -2.22 10.38
CA ILE A 87 -16.20 -3.56 10.29
C ILE A 87 -17.27 -4.60 10.63
N LEU A 88 -17.54 -5.46 9.67
CA LEU A 88 -18.52 -6.55 9.72
C LEU A 88 -17.88 -7.80 10.34
N GLU A 89 -17.46 -7.67 11.61
CA GLU A 89 -16.84 -8.73 12.39
C GLU A 89 -17.13 -8.52 13.88
N ASP A 90 -17.49 -9.60 14.56
CA ASP A 90 -17.86 -9.63 15.97
C ASP A 90 -16.72 -10.17 16.85
N ASP A 91 -15.90 -11.11 16.33
CA ASP A 91 -14.75 -11.59 17.08
C ASP A 91 -13.74 -10.45 17.27
N ARG A 92 -13.45 -10.14 18.53
CA ARG A 92 -12.61 -9.00 18.90
C ARG A 92 -11.19 -9.09 18.30
N LYS A 93 -10.61 -10.28 18.18
CA LYS A 93 -9.25 -10.47 17.66
C LYS A 93 -9.24 -10.31 16.14
N LEU A 94 -10.22 -10.87 15.44
CA LEU A 94 -10.38 -10.74 13.99
C LEU A 94 -10.74 -9.30 13.59
N LYS A 95 -11.67 -8.68 14.32
CA LYS A 95 -12.03 -7.26 14.14
C LYS A 95 -10.83 -6.34 14.26
N LYS A 96 -9.89 -6.66 15.17
CA LYS A 96 -8.65 -5.90 15.31
C LYS A 96 -7.74 -6.00 14.07
N LEU A 97 -7.66 -7.16 13.42
CA LEU A 97 -6.89 -7.32 12.18
C LEU A 97 -7.47 -6.43 11.06
N LEU A 98 -8.78 -6.45 10.91
CA LEU A 98 -9.52 -5.63 9.93
C LEU A 98 -9.46 -4.13 10.26
N LEU A 99 -9.48 -3.75 11.54
CA LEU A 99 -9.33 -2.36 11.97
C LEU A 99 -8.01 -1.76 11.51
N ASP A 100 -6.93 -2.52 11.60
CA ASP A 100 -5.62 -2.05 11.17
C ASP A 100 -5.58 -1.85 9.64
N VAL A 101 -6.26 -2.71 8.87
CA VAL A 101 -6.43 -2.55 7.41
C VAL A 101 -7.28 -1.32 7.08
N ALA A 102 -8.46 -1.19 7.68
CA ALA A 102 -9.39 -0.07 7.47
C ALA A 102 -8.74 1.28 7.83
N LYS A 103 -7.92 1.31 8.89
CA LYS A 103 -7.19 2.51 9.31
C LYS A 103 -6.20 2.97 8.24
N VAL A 104 -5.49 2.05 7.57
CA VAL A 104 -4.59 2.41 6.47
C VAL A 104 -5.34 3.06 5.31
N ILE A 105 -6.51 2.52 4.96
CA ILE A 105 -7.35 3.05 3.88
C ILE A 105 -7.82 4.46 4.20
N LEU A 106 -8.26 4.69 5.44
CA LEU A 106 -8.65 6.03 5.88
C LEU A 106 -7.46 7.00 5.88
N VAL A 107 -6.28 6.57 6.35
CA VAL A 107 -5.04 7.38 6.34
C VAL A 107 -4.69 7.77 4.91
N TRP A 108 -4.62 6.81 3.99
CA TRP A 108 -4.32 7.06 2.58
C TRP A 108 -5.32 8.02 1.96
N ASN A 109 -6.63 7.74 2.08
CA ASN A 109 -7.66 8.60 1.49
C ASN A 109 -7.66 10.02 2.06
N THR A 110 -7.35 10.19 3.35
CA THR A 110 -7.33 11.50 4.02
C THR A 110 -6.13 12.35 3.60
N LEU A 111 -4.97 11.71 3.34
CA LEU A 111 -3.69 12.40 3.20
C LEU A 111 -3.16 12.47 1.76
N LYS A 112 -3.78 11.75 0.80
CA LYS A 112 -3.31 11.66 -0.60
C LYS A 112 -3.21 13.00 -1.32
N ASP A 113 -3.98 14.00 -0.89
CA ASP A 113 -3.98 15.35 -1.49
C ASP A 113 -3.00 16.29 -0.78
N ASP A 114 -2.53 15.96 0.42
CA ASP A 114 -1.57 16.76 1.19
C ASP A 114 -0.13 16.23 1.09
N LEU A 115 0.04 14.95 0.77
CA LEU A 115 1.32 14.25 0.76
C LEU A 115 1.43 13.32 -0.46
N PRO A 116 2.62 13.21 -1.09
CA PRO A 116 2.86 12.26 -2.18
C PRO A 116 2.98 10.82 -1.65
N ILE A 117 1.85 10.23 -1.25
CA ILE A 117 1.79 8.87 -0.67
C ILE A 117 2.01 7.79 -1.73
N ASP A 118 1.59 8.07 -2.94
CA ASP A 118 1.92 7.26 -4.11
C ASP A 118 3.31 7.62 -4.62
N PHE A 119 3.96 6.64 -5.25
CA PHE A 119 5.20 6.93 -5.96
C PHE A 119 4.92 7.89 -7.12
N PRO A 120 5.82 8.84 -7.44
CA PRO A 120 5.62 9.87 -8.47
C PRO A 120 5.77 9.35 -9.91
N VAL A 121 5.24 8.16 -10.21
CA VAL A 121 5.37 7.47 -11.50
C VAL A 121 4.03 7.06 -12.11
N GLY A 122 2.91 7.45 -11.47
CA GLY A 122 1.56 7.08 -11.88
C GLY A 122 1.23 5.60 -11.67
N LYS A 123 0.11 5.17 -12.28
CA LYS A 123 -0.41 3.78 -12.24
C LYS A 123 -0.28 3.12 -13.61
N ILE A 124 -0.39 1.80 -13.64
CA ILE A 124 -0.63 1.03 -14.86
C ILE A 124 -2.12 1.15 -15.18
N SER A 125 -2.44 1.77 -16.32
CA SER A 125 -3.82 2.08 -16.73
C SER A 125 -4.23 1.38 -18.02
N GLU A 126 -3.34 0.63 -18.64
CA GLU A 126 -3.57 -0.05 -19.91
C GLU A 126 -2.85 -1.39 -19.94
N LEU A 127 -3.25 -2.25 -20.88
CA LEU A 127 -2.64 -3.53 -21.14
C LEU A 127 -1.52 -3.39 -22.18
N LYS A 128 -0.27 -3.26 -21.73
CA LYS A 128 0.92 -3.09 -22.59
C LYS A 128 1.56 -4.40 -23.01
N ILE A 129 1.22 -5.50 -22.34
CA ILE A 129 1.75 -6.83 -22.59
C ILE A 129 0.60 -7.82 -22.67
N THR A 130 0.77 -8.90 -23.44
CA THR A 130 -0.22 -9.97 -23.50
C THR A 130 -0.30 -10.70 -22.15
N PRO A 131 -1.50 -10.84 -21.55
CA PRO A 131 -1.66 -11.60 -20.32
C PRO A 131 -1.22 -13.06 -20.47
N ARG A 132 -0.66 -13.62 -19.39
CA ARG A 132 -0.29 -15.04 -19.34
C ARG A 132 -1.50 -15.97 -19.26
N TYR A 133 -2.62 -15.47 -18.75
CA TYR A 133 -3.84 -16.22 -18.50
C TYR A 133 -5.00 -15.52 -19.20
N LYS A 134 -5.93 -16.31 -19.76
CA LYS A 134 -7.11 -15.77 -20.45
C LYS A 134 -8.24 -15.45 -19.46
N GLU A 135 -8.31 -16.24 -18.40
CA GLU A 135 -9.21 -16.14 -17.27
C GLU A 135 -8.93 -14.87 -16.46
N ASP A 136 -9.88 -14.48 -15.59
CA ASP A 136 -9.62 -13.46 -14.58
C ASP A 136 -8.48 -13.93 -13.67
N HIS A 137 -7.53 -13.03 -13.44
CA HIS A 137 -6.31 -13.37 -12.71
C HIS A 137 -5.63 -12.14 -12.11
N ILE A 138 -4.83 -12.42 -11.08
CA ILE A 138 -3.71 -11.58 -10.67
C ILE A 138 -2.43 -12.34 -11.02
N ASN A 139 -1.49 -11.70 -11.68
CA ASN A 139 -0.17 -12.27 -11.96
C ASN A 139 0.91 -11.21 -11.75
N PHE A 140 1.82 -11.49 -10.83
CA PHE A 140 3.07 -10.75 -10.66
C PHE A 140 4.21 -11.75 -10.72
N THR A 141 5.03 -11.67 -11.77
CA THR A 141 6.14 -12.60 -11.93
C THR A 141 7.44 -11.84 -12.17
N ALA A 142 8.45 -12.12 -11.36
CA ALA A 142 9.80 -11.60 -11.49
C ALA A 142 10.82 -12.76 -11.45
N LYS A 143 11.91 -12.63 -12.17
CA LYS A 143 13.24 -13.26 -12.05
C LYS A 143 14.23 -12.26 -12.66
N TYR A 144 14.92 -11.46 -11.85
CA TYR A 144 16.04 -10.61 -12.32
C TYR A 144 17.29 -10.95 -11.52
N GLY A 145 18.34 -11.48 -12.15
CA GLY A 145 19.48 -12.10 -11.47
C GLY A 145 19.02 -13.23 -10.55
N ARG A 146 19.22 -13.04 -9.23
CA ARG A 146 18.70 -13.96 -8.20
C ARG A 146 17.26 -13.63 -7.76
N TRP A 147 16.64 -12.58 -8.31
CA TRP A 147 15.36 -12.05 -7.81
C TRP A 147 14.12 -12.67 -8.47
N ILE A 148 13.71 -13.85 -8.00
CA ILE A 148 12.53 -14.58 -8.48
C ILE A 148 11.33 -14.35 -7.54
N VAL A 149 10.21 -13.84 -8.04
CA VAL A 149 8.93 -13.76 -7.31
C VAL A 149 7.81 -14.26 -8.21
N VAL A 150 6.93 -15.14 -7.72
CA VAL A 150 5.68 -15.47 -8.41
C VAL A 150 4.55 -15.34 -7.39
N LYS A 151 3.69 -14.35 -7.59
CA LYS A 151 2.45 -14.13 -6.83
C LYS A 151 1.32 -14.12 -7.83
N ARG A 152 0.52 -15.18 -7.82
CA ARG A 152 -0.54 -15.37 -8.81
C ARG A 152 -1.76 -16.02 -8.22
N LEU A 153 -2.91 -15.71 -8.79
CA LEU A 153 -4.20 -16.29 -8.46
C LEU A 153 -5.06 -16.28 -9.74
N ILE A 154 -5.61 -17.43 -10.11
CA ILE A 154 -6.72 -17.51 -11.08
C ILE A 154 -8.00 -17.31 -10.29
N ILE A 155 -8.91 -16.52 -10.84
CA ILE A 155 -10.06 -15.99 -10.14
C ILE A 155 -11.31 -16.50 -10.81
N ASP A 156 -12.17 -17.08 -9.99
CA ASP A 156 -13.49 -17.59 -10.37
C ASP A 156 -14.58 -17.01 -9.47
N GLU A 157 -15.82 -17.42 -9.71
CA GLU A 157 -16.99 -16.96 -8.93
C GLU A 157 -16.95 -17.34 -7.44
N LYS A 158 -16.12 -18.33 -7.07
CA LYS A 158 -15.98 -18.82 -5.70
C LYS A 158 -14.80 -18.19 -4.96
N THR A 159 -13.95 -17.46 -5.67
CA THR A 159 -12.74 -16.87 -5.12
C THR A 159 -13.11 -15.76 -4.13
N PRO A 160 -12.74 -15.87 -2.84
CA PRO A 160 -13.08 -14.85 -1.85
C PRO A 160 -12.44 -13.51 -2.21
N LYS A 161 -13.24 -12.43 -2.22
CA LYS A 161 -12.70 -11.09 -2.52
C LYS A 161 -11.60 -10.70 -1.55
N LEU A 162 -11.70 -11.11 -0.29
CA LEU A 162 -10.67 -10.84 0.70
C LEU A 162 -9.33 -11.51 0.38
N ASP A 163 -9.31 -12.64 -0.34
CA ASP A 163 -8.07 -13.27 -0.79
C ASP A 163 -7.44 -12.50 -1.98
N ILE A 164 -8.27 -11.94 -2.86
CA ILE A 164 -7.83 -10.97 -3.89
C ILE A 164 -7.17 -9.77 -3.20
N ALA A 165 -7.82 -9.17 -2.20
CA ALA A 165 -7.28 -8.06 -1.42
C ALA A 165 -5.94 -8.42 -0.75
N ARG A 166 -5.84 -9.62 -0.16
CA ARG A 166 -4.62 -10.13 0.48
C ARG A 166 -3.48 -10.26 -0.53
N LEU A 167 -3.73 -10.85 -1.70
CA LEU A 167 -2.70 -11.03 -2.72
C LEU A 167 -2.21 -9.70 -3.28
N LEU A 168 -3.12 -8.75 -3.55
CA LEU A 168 -2.77 -7.39 -3.98
C LEU A 168 -1.93 -6.65 -2.92
N ALA A 169 -2.30 -6.74 -1.63
CA ALA A 169 -1.51 -6.19 -0.53
C ALA A 169 -0.12 -6.84 -0.45
N SER A 170 -0.03 -8.15 -0.66
CA SER A 170 1.22 -8.88 -0.68
C SER A 170 2.12 -8.45 -1.85
N ILE A 171 1.56 -8.23 -3.04
CA ILE A 171 2.29 -7.69 -4.20
C ILE A 171 2.82 -6.29 -3.88
N ASN A 172 1.99 -5.43 -3.28
CA ASN A 172 2.41 -4.09 -2.84
C ASN A 172 3.61 -4.15 -1.88
N GLU A 173 3.56 -5.02 -0.86
CA GLU A 173 4.67 -5.19 0.08
C GLU A 173 5.96 -5.62 -0.63
N THR A 174 5.88 -6.57 -1.59
CA THR A 174 7.06 -6.97 -2.36
C THR A 174 7.62 -5.80 -3.17
N ALA A 175 6.77 -5.05 -3.87
CA ALA A 175 7.21 -3.90 -4.65
C ALA A 175 7.88 -2.84 -3.75
N VAL A 176 7.19 -2.42 -2.68
CA VAL A 176 7.69 -1.41 -1.73
C VAL A 176 9.00 -1.85 -1.07
N ASN A 177 9.17 -3.13 -0.77
CA ASN A 177 10.41 -3.62 -0.16
C ASN A 177 11.59 -3.68 -1.13
N LYS A 178 11.33 -3.78 -2.45
CA LYS A 178 12.38 -3.96 -3.46
C LYS A 178 12.80 -2.71 -4.22
N ILE A 179 11.92 -1.72 -4.32
CA ILE A 179 12.28 -0.43 -4.91
C ILE A 179 13.55 0.18 -4.31
N PRO A 180 13.84 0.13 -2.98
CA PRO A 180 15.04 0.77 -2.45
C PRO A 180 16.34 0.18 -2.98
N GLU A 181 16.38 -1.14 -3.17
CA GLU A 181 17.54 -1.84 -3.73
C GLU A 181 17.79 -1.39 -5.17
N PHE A 182 16.76 -1.40 -6.00
CA PHE A 182 16.86 -1.04 -7.42
C PHE A 182 17.01 0.47 -7.67
N ALA A 183 16.55 1.31 -6.74
CA ALA A 183 16.63 2.77 -6.84
C ALA A 183 17.83 3.37 -6.09
N GLY A 184 18.67 2.54 -5.44
CA GLY A 184 19.79 3.01 -4.63
C GLY A 184 19.38 3.87 -3.44
N ILE A 185 18.23 3.58 -2.81
CA ILE A 185 17.71 4.33 -1.66
C ILE A 185 18.28 3.78 -0.36
N ASP A 186 18.93 4.64 0.40
CA ASP A 186 19.42 4.33 1.74
C ASP A 186 18.30 4.48 2.79
N ILE A 187 17.57 3.40 3.06
CA ILE A 187 16.56 3.36 4.13
C ILE A 187 17.16 3.63 5.51
N GLY A 188 18.44 3.30 5.73
CA GLY A 188 19.15 3.61 6.98
C GLY A 188 19.24 5.10 7.21
N ARG A 189 19.64 5.87 6.18
CA ARG A 189 19.67 7.33 6.20
C ARG A 189 18.32 7.95 6.52
N ILE A 190 17.24 7.43 5.95
CA ILE A 190 15.87 7.91 6.22
C ILE A 190 15.51 7.68 7.69
N ARG A 191 15.73 6.47 8.20
CA ARG A 191 15.45 6.14 9.61
C ARG A 191 16.25 7.02 10.58
N GLU A 192 17.52 7.22 10.27
CA GLU A 192 18.42 8.07 11.05
C GLU A 192 17.92 9.53 11.08
N HIS A 193 17.46 10.05 9.94
CA HIS A 193 16.88 11.39 9.87
C HIS A 193 15.69 11.57 10.82
N PHE A 194 14.85 10.54 11.01
CA PHE A 194 13.69 10.61 11.90
C PHE A 194 13.91 9.98 13.30
N ARG A 195 15.15 9.64 13.68
CA ARG A 195 15.44 8.85 14.89
C ARG A 195 14.97 9.49 16.20
N ASP A 196 14.94 10.82 16.25
CA ASP A 196 14.60 11.60 17.46
C ASP A 196 13.10 11.51 17.82
N PHE A 197 12.28 10.94 16.93
CA PHE A 197 10.84 10.81 17.12
C PHE A 197 10.44 9.36 17.41
N LYS A 198 9.79 9.14 18.55
CA LYS A 198 9.26 7.83 18.96
C LYS A 198 7.87 7.97 19.56
N LYS A 199 6.87 7.33 18.94
CA LYS A 199 5.46 7.33 19.40
C LYS A 199 4.94 8.75 19.65
N VAL A 200 5.02 9.59 18.62
CA VAL A 200 4.61 11.00 18.64
C VAL A 200 3.13 11.13 19.01
N LYS A 201 2.84 11.94 20.04
CA LYS A 201 1.48 12.07 20.60
C LYS A 201 0.98 13.50 20.63
N LYS A 202 1.82 14.44 21.05
CA LYS A 202 1.47 15.85 21.27
C LYS A 202 1.52 16.62 19.96
N GLU A 203 0.77 17.72 19.89
CA GLU A 203 0.66 18.53 18.68
C GLU A 203 2.00 19.17 18.28
N GLU A 204 2.76 19.64 19.26
CA GLU A 204 4.06 20.30 19.06
C GLU A 204 5.11 19.30 18.57
N GLU A 205 5.00 18.04 18.97
CA GLU A 205 5.82 16.96 18.41
C GLU A 205 5.44 16.65 16.95
N ILE A 206 4.14 16.73 16.60
CA ILE A 206 3.67 16.57 15.22
C ILE A 206 4.22 17.71 14.35
N LYS A 207 4.16 18.96 14.81
CA LYS A 207 4.71 20.12 14.11
C LYS A 207 6.21 19.96 13.85
N ARG A 208 6.99 19.61 14.88
CA ARG A 208 8.44 19.32 14.76
C ARG A 208 8.73 18.16 13.81
N LEU A 209 7.90 17.11 13.83
CA LEU A 209 8.03 15.98 12.91
C LEU A 209 7.78 16.41 11.46
N MET A 210 6.77 17.25 11.22
CA MET A 210 6.47 17.81 9.91
C MET A 210 7.58 18.74 9.41
N GLU A 211 8.15 19.58 10.26
CA GLU A 211 9.33 20.40 9.94
C GLU A 211 10.52 19.51 9.54
N LYS A 212 10.77 18.44 10.30
CA LYS A 212 11.82 17.46 9.99
C LYS A 212 11.57 16.78 8.64
N PHE A 213 10.32 16.46 8.32
CA PHE A 213 9.95 15.93 7.01
C PHE A 213 10.16 16.95 5.88
N ARG A 214 9.71 18.20 6.06
CA ARG A 214 9.91 19.28 5.07
C ARG A 214 11.40 19.58 4.83
N SER A 215 12.26 19.37 5.82
CA SER A 215 13.71 19.52 5.68
C SER A 215 14.41 18.29 5.10
N PHE A 216 13.71 17.17 4.87
CA PHE A 216 14.29 15.98 4.29
C PHE A 216 14.61 16.24 2.81
N LYS A 217 15.85 15.95 2.41
CA LYS A 217 16.31 16.10 1.03
C LYS A 217 16.40 14.71 0.39
N PRO A 218 15.43 14.33 -0.46
CA PRO A 218 15.51 13.06 -1.18
C PRO A 218 16.66 13.09 -2.20
N THR A 219 17.32 11.96 -2.38
CA THR A 219 18.38 11.74 -3.38
C THR A 219 17.78 11.39 -4.74
N ASN A 220 16.56 10.85 -4.76
CA ASN A 220 15.76 10.62 -5.95
C ASN A 220 14.26 10.77 -5.66
N GLU A 221 13.44 10.87 -6.71
CA GLU A 221 12.00 11.13 -6.58
C GLU A 221 11.23 10.02 -5.85
N LEU A 222 11.70 8.76 -5.89
CA LEU A 222 11.03 7.64 -5.22
C LEU A 222 11.25 7.66 -3.70
N GLU A 223 12.34 8.27 -3.23
CA GLU A 223 12.71 8.29 -1.82
C GLU A 223 11.73 9.08 -0.94
N VAL A 224 11.07 10.11 -1.48
CA VAL A 224 10.12 10.94 -0.73
C VAL A 224 9.02 10.11 -0.08
N ARG A 225 8.56 9.06 -0.78
CA ARG A 225 7.52 8.16 -0.29
C ARG A 225 7.97 7.35 0.93
N TYR A 226 9.25 6.96 0.97
CA TYR A 226 9.83 6.28 2.13
C TYR A 226 10.00 7.22 3.32
N ALA A 227 10.38 8.48 3.08
CA ALA A 227 10.41 9.49 4.13
C ALA A 227 9.01 9.74 4.73
N ILE A 228 7.97 9.75 3.90
CA ILE A 228 6.57 9.81 4.36
C ILE A 228 6.21 8.58 5.19
N SER A 229 6.53 7.38 4.70
CA SER A 229 6.27 6.14 5.42
C SER A 229 6.95 6.14 6.80
N GLU A 230 8.22 6.54 6.87
CA GLU A 230 8.98 6.62 8.12
C GLU A 230 8.38 7.68 9.06
N MET A 231 8.06 8.88 8.56
CA MET A 231 7.42 9.95 9.32
C MET A 231 6.07 9.49 9.91
N ILE A 232 5.19 8.94 9.07
CA ILE A 232 3.86 8.46 9.46
C ILE A 232 3.97 7.31 10.48
N SER A 233 5.00 6.46 10.36
CA SER A 233 5.25 5.39 11.33
C SER A 233 5.51 5.92 12.75
N LYS A 234 6.12 7.10 12.89
CA LYS A 234 6.37 7.72 14.21
C LYS A 234 5.08 8.08 14.94
N LEU A 235 3.96 8.20 14.21
CA LEU A 235 2.62 8.46 14.71
C LEU A 235 1.81 7.17 14.99
N GLY A 236 2.38 5.99 14.73
CA GLY A 236 1.66 4.72 14.81
C GLY A 236 0.60 4.56 13.71
N LEU A 237 0.88 5.12 12.55
CA LEU A 237 0.06 5.05 11.34
C LEU A 237 0.85 4.31 10.23
N SER A 238 0.16 3.88 9.18
CA SER A 238 0.75 3.25 7.99
C SER A 238 0.00 3.71 6.74
N ILE A 239 0.68 3.66 5.60
CA ILE A 239 0.15 3.93 4.25
C ILE A 239 0.12 2.68 3.37
N ASP A 240 0.63 1.55 3.86
CA ASP A 240 0.58 0.24 3.20
C ASP A 240 -0.27 -0.73 4.01
N ILE A 241 -1.18 -1.42 3.32
CA ILE A 241 -2.08 -2.41 3.92
C ILE A 241 -1.24 -3.65 4.28
N PRO A 242 -1.26 -4.10 5.55
CA PRO A 242 -0.49 -5.27 5.97
C PRO A 242 -1.14 -6.56 5.48
N SER A 243 -0.54 -7.23 4.50
CA SER A 243 -1.09 -8.45 3.89
C SER A 243 -1.30 -9.56 4.93
N LYS A 244 -0.39 -9.65 5.90
CA LYS A 244 -0.43 -10.59 7.03
C LYS A 244 -1.70 -10.48 7.88
N ASN A 245 -2.33 -9.30 7.97
CA ASN A 245 -3.57 -9.16 8.73
C ASN A 245 -4.73 -9.82 8.00
N LEU A 246 -4.79 -9.69 6.67
CA LEU A 246 -5.80 -10.34 5.83
C LEU A 246 -5.57 -11.86 5.77
N GLU A 247 -4.30 -12.29 5.65
CA GLU A 247 -3.89 -13.70 5.72
C GLU A 247 -4.37 -14.36 7.03
N LYS A 248 -4.01 -13.78 8.19
CA LYS A 248 -4.44 -14.30 9.49
C LYS A 248 -5.95 -14.29 9.72
N TYR A 249 -6.66 -13.39 9.05
CA TYR A 249 -8.11 -13.35 9.12
C TYR A 249 -8.69 -14.54 8.33
N LEU A 250 -8.21 -14.75 7.10
CA LEU A 250 -8.62 -15.87 6.23
C LEU A 250 -8.30 -17.22 6.86
N GLU A 251 -7.11 -17.40 7.44
CA GLU A 251 -6.71 -18.65 8.15
C GLU A 251 -7.64 -19.05 9.30
N LYS A 252 -8.38 -18.10 9.87
CA LYS A 252 -9.25 -18.31 11.03
C LYS A 252 -10.73 -18.39 10.68
N THR A 253 -11.08 -18.07 9.43
CA THR A 253 -12.46 -17.98 8.96
C THR A 253 -12.76 -18.94 7.80
N GLY A 254 -11.73 -19.45 7.12
CA GLY A 254 -11.82 -20.62 6.23
C GLY A 254 -11.62 -21.92 6.98
#